data_AF-A0A956K6K1-F1
#
_entry.id   AF-A0A956K6K1-F1
#
_cell.length_a   1.000
_cell.length_b   1.000
_cell.length_c   1.000
_cell.angle_alpha   90.00
_cell.angle_beta   90.00
_cell.angle_gamma   90.00
#
_symmetry.space_group_name_H-M   'P 1'
#
loop_
_entity.id
_entity.type
_entity.pdbx_description
1 polymer ?
#
loop_
_entity_poly.entity_id
_entity_poly.type
_entity_poly.pdbx_seq_one_letter_code
_entity_poly.pdbx_strand_id
1 'polypeptide(L)'
;MSLRRESVLVLSGLLSLSACGGQGASDDGGDDASTGVDDGSDSDGSGSTDDSGDSSDTGVEPPETATLTHSFGVYDLTPFEEVQPCVQWTLDNDAPLYVQAVTLSNRGYFHHSNWFVVPEDQFAGPDGYFDCNERNFSELGAASVGTVIFAQSTQSFVEHQQTVDGAVIKIPPRHKVIGGTHLLNVGPAPVDSNAFMSLDIIHPKLVELVLTPFRLSFLDLKIPPLAESRFTAVCTDFGARYQAAAGVPLDVKLHYALPHYHYLGNYFSLNFDGGPFNGSPVYEHDGFDGAANGKTYDPPLDLTGAETMRYTCGYDNWRDVEVQWGIGDQEMCVMLGFAESRVLMDVTVTASHAVGEQDGIIEFEGACGILAVPKNPAQSMPTEDERNGPLNVPPGGDEGLPPVPACVDHDPTVQPEIEPTLSNVAAVVFTQSCAFNACHGLSGQAAGLNLQAPDLLTELLEHEVMGNV
;
A
#
# COMPACT_ATOMS: atom_id res chain seq x y z
N MET A 1 33.37 -40.06 19.01
CA MET A 1 32.53 -38.86 19.28
C MET A 1 31.98 -38.40 17.95
N SER A 2 30.71 -38.72 17.70
CA SER A 2 29.98 -38.43 16.46
C SER A 2 28.75 -37.63 16.89
N LEU A 3 28.67 -36.36 16.48
CA LEU A 3 27.55 -35.48 16.76
C LEU A 3 26.55 -35.63 15.61
N ARG A 4 25.38 -36.20 15.93
CA ARG A 4 24.22 -36.24 15.04
C ARG A 4 23.58 -34.85 15.04
N ARG A 5 23.34 -34.30 13.85
CA ARG A 5 22.40 -33.19 13.63
C ARG A 5 20.98 -33.75 13.75
N GLU A 6 20.20 -33.21 14.68
CA GLU A 6 18.75 -33.41 14.71
C GLU A 6 18.09 -32.32 13.86
N SER A 7 17.39 -32.75 12.81
CA SER A 7 16.49 -31.91 12.04
C SER A 7 15.19 -31.74 12.82
N VAL A 8 14.86 -30.51 13.20
CA VAL A 8 13.54 -30.17 13.75
C VAL A 8 12.58 -30.03 12.57
N LEU A 9 11.66 -30.99 12.46
CA LEU A 9 10.54 -30.98 11.53
C LEU A 9 9.39 -30.22 12.22
N VAL A 10 9.09 -29.01 11.79
CA VAL A 10 7.91 -28.27 12.25
C VAL A 10 6.69 -28.81 11.49
N LEU A 11 5.90 -29.62 12.17
CA LEU A 11 4.64 -30.16 11.67
C LEU A 11 3.55 -29.10 11.88
N SER A 12 3.15 -28.41 10.81
CA SER A 12 1.99 -27.52 10.84
C SER A 12 0.72 -28.34 11.08
N GLY A 13 0.11 -28.15 12.26
CA GLY A 13 -1.13 -28.80 12.64
C GLY A 13 -2.31 -28.26 11.84
N LEU A 14 -2.97 -29.16 11.11
CA LEU A 14 -4.30 -28.96 10.54
C LEU A 14 -5.32 -28.74 11.66
N LEU A 15 -5.78 -27.50 11.82
CA LEU A 15 -6.96 -27.17 12.63
C LEU A 15 -8.22 -27.63 11.90
N SER A 16 -8.78 -28.73 12.40
CA SER A 16 -10.06 -29.28 11.97
C SER A 16 -11.18 -28.55 12.72
N LEU A 17 -11.83 -27.57 12.08
CA LEU A 17 -13.03 -26.93 12.62
C LEU A 17 -14.23 -27.88 12.46
N SER A 18 -14.63 -28.49 13.58
CA SER A 18 -15.90 -29.20 13.71
C SER A 18 -16.99 -28.20 14.11
N ALA A 19 -17.88 -27.85 13.18
CA ALA A 19 -19.06 -27.04 13.48
C ALA A 19 -20.17 -27.94 14.05
N CYS A 20 -20.52 -27.70 15.31
CA CYS A 20 -21.73 -28.24 15.93
C CYS A 20 -22.96 -27.49 15.41
N GLY A 21 -23.98 -28.26 14.99
CA GLY A 21 -25.29 -27.74 14.63
C GLY A 21 -26.10 -27.29 15.85
N GLY A 22 -26.91 -26.26 15.64
CA GLY A 22 -27.96 -25.81 16.54
C GLY A 22 -29.13 -25.27 15.71
N GLN A 23 -30.23 -26.01 15.71
CA GLN A 23 -31.51 -25.63 15.10
C GLN A 23 -32.24 -24.60 15.96
N GLY A 24 -32.84 -23.61 15.28
CA GLY A 24 -34.24 -23.22 15.46
C GLY A 24 -34.59 -22.20 16.54
N ALA A 25 -35.07 -21.04 16.11
CA ALA A 25 -36.36 -20.49 16.54
C ALA A 25 -36.78 -19.35 15.60
N SER A 26 -37.89 -19.58 14.92
CA SER A 26 -38.73 -18.59 14.25
C SER A 26 -39.47 -17.73 15.29
N ASP A 27 -39.67 -16.45 15.01
CA ASP A 27 -40.90 -15.77 15.42
C ASP A 27 -41.24 -14.63 14.46
N ASP A 28 -42.53 -14.60 14.12
CA ASP A 28 -43.22 -13.69 13.21
C ASP A 28 -43.55 -12.35 13.89
N GLY A 29 -43.75 -11.31 13.07
CA GLY A 29 -44.87 -10.40 13.31
C GLY A 29 -44.59 -8.90 13.16
N GLY A 30 -45.39 -8.24 12.32
CA GLY A 30 -45.87 -6.90 12.61
C GLY A 30 -45.82 -5.91 11.46
N ASP A 31 -46.89 -5.89 10.66
CA ASP A 31 -47.32 -4.78 9.82
C ASP A 31 -47.37 -3.45 10.59
N ASP A 32 -47.04 -2.33 9.92
CA ASP A 32 -47.87 -1.13 10.09
C ASP A 32 -47.83 -0.22 8.85
N ALA A 33 -49.03 0.16 8.46
CA ALA A 33 -49.37 1.01 7.34
C ALA A 33 -49.20 2.50 7.69
N SER A 34 -48.87 3.32 6.68
CA SER A 34 -49.33 4.71 6.67
C SER A 34 -49.72 5.17 5.26
N THR A 35 -51.00 5.52 5.16
CA THR A 35 -51.65 6.43 4.21
C THR A 35 -50.99 7.82 4.29
N GLY A 36 -50.70 8.58 3.23
CA GLY A 36 -51.54 8.98 2.11
C GLY A 36 -51.87 10.48 2.26
N VAL A 37 -51.42 11.35 1.35
CA VAL A 37 -51.99 12.70 1.08
C VAL A 37 -51.76 13.08 -0.38
N ASP A 38 -52.88 13.19 -1.11
CA ASP A 38 -53.08 13.96 -2.35
C ASP A 38 -52.98 15.47 -2.07
N ASP A 39 -52.39 16.25 -2.98
CA ASP A 39 -53.09 17.43 -3.52
C ASP A 39 -52.51 17.90 -4.86
N GLY A 40 -53.39 18.22 -5.80
CA GLY A 40 -53.09 18.35 -7.24
C GLY A 40 -52.82 19.76 -7.76
N SER A 41 -52.70 19.88 -9.09
CA SER A 41 -53.34 20.94 -9.89
C SER A 41 -53.08 20.74 -11.38
N ASP A 42 -54.18 20.82 -12.12
CA ASP A 42 -54.29 20.79 -13.57
C ASP A 42 -53.64 22.01 -14.25
N SER A 43 -53.11 21.80 -15.45
CA SER A 43 -53.20 22.82 -16.51
C SER A 43 -53.23 22.16 -17.88
N ASP A 44 -54.39 22.29 -18.52
CA ASP A 44 -54.67 21.96 -19.91
C ASP A 44 -53.76 22.71 -20.90
N GLY A 45 -53.32 22.00 -21.93
CA GLY A 45 -52.58 22.54 -23.07
C GLY A 45 -52.77 21.67 -24.31
N SER A 46 -53.91 21.85 -24.97
CA SER A 46 -54.25 21.21 -26.26
C SER A 46 -53.32 21.70 -27.38
N GLY A 47 -52.68 20.77 -28.08
CA GLY A 47 -51.90 21.03 -29.29
C GLY A 47 -51.63 19.74 -30.06
N SER A 48 -52.58 19.33 -30.91
CA SER A 48 -52.43 18.22 -31.84
C SER A 48 -51.52 18.59 -33.02
N THR A 49 -50.44 17.85 -33.20
CA THR A 49 -49.86 17.56 -34.53
C THR A 49 -49.34 16.13 -34.51
N ASP A 50 -49.97 15.29 -35.32
CA ASP A 50 -49.48 13.97 -35.72
C ASP A 50 -48.09 14.12 -36.33
N ASP A 51 -47.08 13.53 -35.69
CA ASP A 51 -45.86 13.11 -36.35
C ASP A 51 -45.54 11.69 -35.90
N SER A 52 -45.41 10.79 -36.87
CA SER A 52 -45.25 9.36 -36.65
C SER A 52 -43.84 9.11 -36.13
N GLY A 53 -43.74 8.92 -34.82
CA GLY A 53 -42.50 8.72 -34.09
C GLY A 53 -41.72 7.51 -34.59
N ASP A 54 -40.66 7.79 -35.33
CA ASP A 54 -39.44 7.01 -35.29
C ASP A 54 -38.71 7.43 -34.00
N SER A 55 -38.99 6.72 -32.91
CA SER A 55 -38.22 6.83 -31.68
C SER A 55 -36.85 6.28 -31.98
N SER A 56 -35.99 7.11 -32.57
CA SER A 56 -34.56 6.86 -32.63
C SER A 56 -34.09 6.73 -31.19
N ASP A 57 -34.02 5.48 -30.75
CA ASP A 57 -33.16 5.01 -29.66
C ASP A 57 -31.82 5.69 -29.89
N THR A 58 -31.59 6.82 -29.21
CA THR A 58 -30.29 7.45 -29.14
C THR A 58 -29.49 6.51 -28.28
N GLY A 59 -29.05 5.39 -28.86
CA GLY A 59 -28.34 4.31 -28.21
C GLY A 59 -27.04 4.85 -27.65
N VAL A 60 -27.13 5.48 -26.49
CA VAL A 60 -25.97 5.89 -25.71
C VAL A 60 -25.29 4.59 -25.35
N GLU A 61 -24.13 4.35 -25.95
CA GLU A 61 -23.33 3.19 -25.61
C GLU A 61 -23.14 3.17 -24.09
N PRO A 62 -23.39 2.02 -23.43
CA PRO A 62 -23.21 1.92 -21.99
C PRO A 62 -21.81 2.37 -21.60
N PRO A 63 -21.64 3.05 -20.44
CA PRO A 63 -20.33 3.47 -20.00
C PRO A 63 -19.39 2.27 -19.90
N GLU A 64 -18.18 2.44 -20.41
CA GLU A 64 -17.15 1.39 -20.36
C GLU A 64 -16.18 1.56 -19.19
N THR A 65 -16.24 2.71 -18.51
CA THR A 65 -15.42 3.02 -17.34
C THR A 65 -16.23 3.76 -16.29
N ALA A 66 -15.79 3.67 -15.03
CA ALA A 66 -16.33 4.44 -13.91
C ALA A 66 -15.25 4.64 -12.85
N THR A 67 -15.37 5.70 -12.05
CA THR A 67 -14.52 5.93 -10.88
C THR A 67 -15.38 5.87 -9.63
N LEU A 68 -14.95 5.08 -8.65
CA LEU A 68 -15.58 4.96 -7.34
C LEU A 68 -14.64 5.55 -6.28
N THR A 69 -15.03 6.65 -5.65
CA THR A 69 -14.23 7.33 -4.62
C THR A 69 -14.85 7.13 -3.25
N HIS A 70 -14.04 6.92 -2.23
CA HIS A 70 -14.48 6.80 -0.84
C HIS A 70 -13.56 7.55 0.11
N SER A 71 -14.13 8.21 1.10
CA SER A 71 -13.44 8.78 2.26
C SER A 71 -13.56 7.83 3.45
N PHE A 72 -12.42 7.48 4.03
CA PHE A 72 -12.40 6.59 5.20
C PHE A 72 -12.77 7.28 6.52
N GLY A 73 -13.08 8.58 6.47
CA GLY A 73 -13.36 9.40 7.63
C GLY A 73 -12.12 10.01 8.26
N VAL A 74 -12.35 10.85 9.27
CA VAL A 74 -11.29 11.55 9.99
C VAL A 74 -10.69 10.64 11.06
N TYR A 75 -9.37 10.67 11.19
CA TYR A 75 -8.61 10.06 12.27
C TYR A 75 -7.86 11.14 13.05
N ASP A 76 -8.06 11.17 14.36
CA ASP A 76 -7.39 12.10 15.26
C ASP A 76 -6.07 11.50 15.77
N LEU A 77 -5.01 12.29 15.78
CA LEU A 77 -3.71 11.94 16.35
C LEU A 77 -3.35 12.94 17.44
N THR A 78 -3.00 12.42 18.61
CA THR A 78 -2.42 13.19 19.70
C THR A 78 -0.98 13.61 19.36
N PRO A 79 -0.41 14.59 20.09
CA PRO A 79 0.98 14.99 19.90
C PRO A 79 1.96 13.81 20.00
N PHE A 80 2.89 13.72 19.06
CA PHE A 80 3.94 12.67 19.02
C PHE A 80 3.41 11.24 18.95
N GLU A 81 2.19 11.07 18.44
CA GLU A 81 1.57 9.76 18.31
C GLU A 81 1.99 9.05 17.02
N GLU A 82 2.34 7.78 17.17
CA GLU A 82 2.55 6.83 16.08
C GLU A 82 1.61 5.64 16.32
N VAL A 83 0.73 5.36 15.35
CA VAL A 83 -0.30 4.32 15.47
C VAL A 83 -0.46 3.56 14.17
N GLN A 84 -0.95 2.33 14.29
CA GLN A 84 -1.19 1.44 13.15
C GLN A 84 -2.63 0.89 13.12
N PRO A 85 -3.64 1.76 12.94
CA PRO A 85 -5.00 1.30 12.86
C PRO A 85 -5.24 0.59 11.52
N CYS A 86 -6.23 -0.30 11.55
CA CYS A 86 -6.82 -0.83 10.34
C CYS A 86 -8.03 0.01 9.96
N VAL A 87 -8.39 -0.03 8.68
CA VAL A 87 -9.56 0.68 8.16
C VAL A 87 -10.19 -0.15 7.06
N GLN A 88 -11.51 -0.12 6.93
CA GLN A 88 -12.21 -0.89 5.89
C GLN A 88 -13.36 -0.10 5.27
N TRP A 89 -13.70 -0.52 4.05
CA TRP A 89 -14.77 0.02 3.20
C TRP A 89 -15.49 -1.11 2.48
N THR A 90 -16.77 -1.31 2.80
CA THR A 90 -17.65 -2.26 2.12
C THR A 90 -18.10 -1.68 0.78
N LEU A 91 -17.83 -2.41 -0.30
CA LEU A 91 -18.10 -1.91 -1.65
C LEU A 91 -19.56 -2.07 -2.05
N ASP A 92 -20.31 -2.98 -1.43
CA ASP A 92 -21.67 -3.38 -1.82
C ASP A 92 -21.77 -3.86 -3.28
N ASN A 93 -20.77 -4.64 -3.72
CA ASN A 93 -20.71 -5.14 -5.08
C ASN A 93 -21.32 -6.55 -5.21
N ASP A 94 -22.47 -6.67 -5.89
CA ASP A 94 -23.08 -7.98 -6.16
C ASP A 94 -22.45 -8.73 -7.34
N ALA A 95 -21.64 -8.03 -8.16
CA ALA A 95 -20.85 -8.59 -9.25
C ALA A 95 -19.36 -8.16 -9.12
N PRO A 96 -18.42 -8.82 -9.81
CA PRO A 96 -17.01 -8.45 -9.71
C PRO A 96 -16.73 -7.06 -10.29
N LEU A 97 -15.70 -6.40 -9.76
CA LEU A 97 -15.12 -5.17 -10.31
C LEU A 97 -13.75 -5.49 -10.92
N TYR A 98 -13.38 -4.75 -11.95
CA TYR A 98 -12.10 -4.87 -12.64
C TYR A 98 -11.39 -3.53 -12.59
N VAL A 99 -10.49 -3.40 -11.62
CA VAL A 99 -9.82 -2.14 -11.28
C VAL A 99 -8.55 -2.00 -12.09
N GLN A 100 -8.47 -0.95 -12.91
CA GLN A 100 -7.31 -0.62 -13.72
C GLN A 100 -6.41 0.42 -13.04
N ALA A 101 -6.98 1.30 -12.23
CA ALA A 101 -6.18 2.21 -11.44
C ALA A 101 -6.72 2.39 -10.02
N VAL A 102 -5.81 2.68 -9.11
CA VAL A 102 -6.11 3.06 -7.73
C VAL A 102 -5.42 4.39 -7.47
N THR A 103 -6.18 5.37 -6.99
CA THR A 103 -5.64 6.62 -6.46
C THR A 103 -5.86 6.63 -4.96
N LEU A 104 -4.79 6.68 -4.17
CA LEU A 104 -4.87 6.99 -2.75
C LEU A 104 -4.42 8.43 -2.56
N SER A 105 -5.23 9.25 -1.89
CA SER A 105 -4.85 10.58 -1.46
C SER A 105 -5.14 10.77 0.03
N ASN A 106 -4.40 11.66 0.68
CA ASN A 106 -4.59 11.95 2.10
C ASN A 106 -4.26 13.40 2.45
N ARG A 107 -4.66 13.83 3.64
CA ARG A 107 -4.43 15.20 4.16
C ARG A 107 -3.14 15.33 4.98
N GLY A 108 -2.20 14.40 4.82
CA GLY A 108 -0.95 14.32 5.58
C GLY A 108 -1.00 13.27 6.69
N TYR A 109 0.11 13.08 7.40
CA TYR A 109 0.26 12.18 8.56
C TYR A 109 0.10 10.68 8.29
N PHE A 110 -0.29 10.25 7.08
CA PHE A 110 -0.17 8.84 6.67
C PHE A 110 1.28 8.57 6.28
N HIS A 111 1.97 7.75 7.08
CA HIS A 111 3.36 7.39 6.85
C HIS A 111 3.48 6.35 5.74
N HIS A 112 2.67 5.29 5.75
CA HIS A 112 2.46 4.38 4.62
C HIS A 112 1.21 3.54 4.88
N SER A 113 0.78 2.75 3.90
CA SER A 113 -0.36 1.85 4.05
C SER A 113 -0.34 0.72 3.03
N ASN A 114 -0.91 -0.44 3.39
CA ASN A 114 -1.07 -1.60 2.53
C ASN A 114 -2.54 -1.97 2.45
N TRP A 115 -3.04 -2.20 1.24
CA TRP A 115 -4.46 -2.35 0.98
C TRP A 115 -4.78 -3.66 0.27
N PHE A 116 -5.86 -4.27 0.71
CA PHE A 116 -6.31 -5.58 0.30
C PHE A 116 -7.79 -5.51 -0.04
N VAL A 117 -8.23 -6.46 -0.86
CA VAL A 117 -9.65 -6.76 -1.02
C VAL A 117 -9.91 -8.16 -0.51
N VAL A 118 -10.89 -8.28 0.40
CA VAL A 118 -11.21 -9.54 1.09
C VAL A 118 -12.71 -9.78 1.06
N PRO A 119 -13.19 -11.03 1.18
CA PRO A 119 -14.61 -11.28 1.36
C PRO A 119 -15.16 -10.51 2.58
N GLU A 120 -16.40 -10.01 2.48
CA GLU A 120 -17.04 -9.19 3.54
C GLU A 120 -17.06 -9.87 4.91
N ASP A 121 -17.13 -11.20 4.94
CA ASP A 121 -17.15 -12.02 6.15
C ASP A 121 -15.77 -12.19 6.84
N GLN A 122 -14.69 -11.81 6.16
CA GLN A 122 -13.35 -11.79 6.73
C GLN A 122 -13.11 -10.49 7.51
N PHE A 123 -12.49 -10.59 8.68
CA PHE A 123 -12.24 -9.45 9.57
C PHE A 123 -13.54 -8.64 9.82
N ALA A 124 -14.64 -9.34 10.12
CA ALA A 124 -15.97 -8.77 10.18
C ALA A 124 -16.12 -7.62 11.19
N GLY A 125 -16.92 -6.63 10.82
CA GLY A 125 -17.21 -5.46 11.65
C GLY A 125 -17.66 -4.28 10.77
N PRO A 126 -18.10 -3.16 11.39
CA PRO A 126 -18.48 -1.97 10.65
C PRO A 126 -17.28 -1.35 9.92
N ASP A 127 -17.60 -0.53 8.91
CA ASP A 127 -16.65 0.31 8.18
C ASP A 127 -16.05 1.42 9.04
N GLY A 128 -14.95 1.98 8.56
CA GLY A 128 -14.12 2.96 9.28
C GLY A 128 -12.95 2.31 10.01
N TYR A 129 -12.33 3.07 10.91
CA TYR A 129 -11.11 2.69 11.61
C TYR A 129 -11.35 1.75 12.79
N PHE A 130 -10.41 0.83 13.04
CA PHE A 130 -10.44 -0.11 14.15
C PHE A 130 -9.01 -0.59 14.51
N ASP A 131 -8.84 -1.16 15.70
CA ASP A 131 -7.59 -1.83 16.06
C ASP A 131 -7.48 -3.15 15.26
N CYS A 132 -6.43 -3.27 14.45
CA CYS A 132 -6.17 -4.45 13.63
C CYS A 132 -6.25 -5.77 14.43
N ASN A 133 -5.77 -5.77 15.67
CA ASN A 133 -5.72 -6.96 16.52
C ASN A 133 -7.10 -7.41 16.98
N GLU A 134 -8.04 -6.49 17.17
CA GLU A 134 -9.42 -6.82 17.61
C GLU A 134 -10.13 -7.70 16.59
N ARG A 135 -9.78 -7.59 15.30
CA ARG A 135 -10.35 -8.39 14.22
C ARG A 135 -9.39 -9.48 13.71
N ASN A 136 -8.25 -9.70 14.37
CA ASN A 136 -7.17 -10.62 13.95
C ASN A 136 -6.66 -10.33 12.53
N PHE A 137 -6.63 -9.06 12.13
CA PHE A 137 -6.11 -8.68 10.82
C PHE A 137 -4.62 -9.02 10.72
N SER A 138 -4.24 -9.57 9.56
CA SER A 138 -2.84 -9.66 9.14
C SER A 138 -2.78 -9.50 7.63
N GLU A 139 -1.77 -8.77 7.15
CA GLU A 139 -1.57 -8.51 5.72
C GLU A 139 -1.43 -9.81 4.91
N LEU A 140 -0.65 -10.77 5.43
CA LEU A 140 -0.48 -12.06 4.77
C LEU A 140 -1.81 -12.85 4.72
N GLY A 141 -2.60 -12.80 5.80
CA GLY A 141 -3.92 -13.40 5.85
C GLY A 141 -4.86 -12.78 4.82
N ALA A 142 -4.93 -11.45 4.78
CA ALA A 142 -5.75 -10.69 3.83
C ALA A 142 -5.35 -10.96 2.37
N ALA A 143 -4.05 -10.96 2.06
CA ALA A 143 -3.55 -11.29 0.73
C ALA A 143 -3.88 -12.74 0.31
N SER A 144 -3.92 -13.68 1.27
CA SER A 144 -4.19 -15.10 1.00
C SER A 144 -5.67 -15.39 0.76
N VAL A 145 -6.57 -14.82 1.57
CA VAL A 145 -8.03 -15.01 1.39
C VAL A 145 -8.61 -14.14 0.28
N GLY A 146 -7.90 -13.07 -0.08
CA GLY A 146 -8.32 -12.07 -1.05
C GLY A 146 -7.25 -11.79 -2.10
N THR A 147 -6.86 -10.52 -2.24
CA THR A 147 -5.65 -10.07 -2.97
C THR A 147 -5.20 -8.71 -2.45
N VAL A 148 -3.95 -8.33 -2.77
CA VAL A 148 -3.47 -6.95 -2.62
C VAL A 148 -4.06 -6.10 -3.75
N ILE A 149 -4.47 -4.88 -3.44
CA ILE A 149 -4.97 -3.91 -4.44
C ILE A 149 -4.04 -2.70 -4.60
N PHE A 150 -3.37 -2.29 -3.52
CA PHE A 150 -2.55 -1.09 -3.51
C PHE A 150 -1.57 -1.09 -2.32
N ALA A 151 -0.47 -0.35 -2.45
CA ALA A 151 0.34 0.09 -1.32
C ALA A 151 0.78 1.54 -1.55
N GLN A 152 0.99 2.25 -0.45
CA GLN A 152 1.37 3.66 -0.44
C GLN A 152 2.87 3.79 -0.14
N SER A 153 3.57 4.51 -1.01
CA SER A 153 4.90 5.06 -0.81
C SER A 153 4.98 5.86 0.49
N THR A 154 6.15 5.81 1.12
CA THR A 154 6.38 6.46 2.40
C THR A 154 6.08 7.97 2.30
N GLN A 155 5.13 8.45 3.11
CA GLN A 155 4.71 9.86 3.24
C GLN A 155 4.13 10.49 1.97
N SER A 156 3.78 9.70 0.95
CA SER A 156 3.15 10.24 -0.26
C SER A 156 1.75 10.78 0.05
N PHE A 157 1.49 12.03 -0.33
CA PHE A 157 0.16 12.65 -0.20
C PHE A 157 -0.83 12.13 -1.23
N VAL A 158 -0.34 11.82 -2.43
CA VAL A 158 -1.13 11.34 -3.55
C VAL A 158 -0.31 10.31 -4.28
N GLU A 159 -0.86 9.12 -4.44
CA GLU A 159 -0.25 8.09 -5.25
C GLU A 159 -1.28 7.45 -6.16
N HIS A 160 -0.91 7.40 -7.43
CA HIS A 160 -1.72 6.87 -8.50
C HIS A 160 -1.02 5.64 -9.09
N GLN A 161 -1.58 4.48 -8.80
CA GLN A 161 -1.17 3.21 -9.40
C GLN A 161 -2.08 2.93 -10.58
N GLN A 162 -1.55 3.03 -11.79
CA GLN A 162 -2.27 2.68 -13.02
C GLN A 162 -1.60 1.50 -13.71
N THR A 163 -2.38 0.50 -14.08
CA THR A 163 -1.93 -0.64 -14.88
C THR A 163 -2.03 -0.33 -16.37
N VAL A 164 -1.39 -1.15 -17.21
CA VAL A 164 -1.53 -1.05 -18.67
C VAL A 164 -2.97 -1.32 -19.13
N ASP A 165 -3.30 -0.88 -20.34
CA ASP A 165 -4.61 -1.10 -20.94
C ASP A 165 -5.06 -2.58 -20.87
N GLY A 166 -6.26 -2.82 -20.33
CA GLY A 166 -6.83 -4.15 -20.18
C GLY A 166 -6.23 -5.05 -19.09
N ALA A 167 -5.12 -4.66 -18.44
CA ALA A 167 -4.61 -5.35 -17.26
C ALA A 167 -5.29 -4.80 -16.01
N VAL A 168 -5.81 -5.66 -15.13
CA VAL A 168 -6.61 -5.23 -13.97
C VAL A 168 -6.32 -6.04 -12.72
N ILE A 169 -6.71 -5.49 -11.58
CA ILE A 169 -6.87 -6.21 -10.32
C ILE A 169 -8.37 -6.50 -10.17
N LYS A 170 -8.73 -7.78 -9.98
CA LYS A 170 -10.13 -8.18 -9.85
C LYS A 170 -10.57 -8.10 -8.40
N ILE A 171 -11.71 -7.46 -8.15
CA ILE A 171 -12.43 -7.52 -6.88
C ILE A 171 -13.62 -8.46 -7.09
N PRO A 172 -13.66 -9.65 -6.47
CA PRO A 172 -14.80 -10.55 -6.62
C PRO A 172 -16.08 -9.99 -5.97
N PRO A 173 -17.27 -10.58 -6.24
CA PRO A 173 -18.51 -10.19 -5.58
C PRO A 173 -18.42 -10.27 -4.06
N ARG A 174 -19.12 -9.37 -3.36
CA ARG A 174 -19.25 -9.34 -1.89
C ARG A 174 -17.89 -9.24 -1.19
N HIS A 175 -17.06 -8.32 -1.69
CA HIS A 175 -15.77 -8.02 -1.12
C HIS A 175 -15.74 -6.58 -0.60
N LYS A 176 -14.85 -6.36 0.37
CA LYS A 176 -14.56 -5.05 0.93
C LYS A 176 -13.08 -4.72 0.75
N VAL A 177 -12.78 -3.44 0.69
CA VAL A 177 -11.42 -2.92 0.83
C VAL A 177 -11.07 -2.90 2.32
N ILE A 178 -9.87 -3.35 2.66
CA ILE A 178 -9.33 -3.27 4.02
C ILE A 178 -7.85 -2.90 3.94
N GLY A 179 -7.41 -1.99 4.79
CA GLY A 179 -6.02 -1.53 4.83
C GLY A 179 -5.43 -1.60 6.22
N GLY A 180 -4.15 -1.98 6.28
CA GLY A 180 -3.29 -1.64 7.40
C GLY A 180 -2.69 -0.27 7.13
N THR A 181 -2.95 0.69 8.02
CA THR A 181 -2.43 2.06 7.88
C THR A 181 -1.41 2.32 8.97
N HIS A 182 -0.40 3.12 8.67
CA HIS A 182 0.56 3.62 9.63
C HIS A 182 0.49 5.15 9.61
N LEU A 183 0.03 5.73 10.71
CA LEU A 183 -0.09 7.17 10.88
C LEU A 183 0.92 7.66 11.89
N LEU A 184 1.44 8.85 11.62
CA LEU A 184 2.50 9.45 12.41
C LEU A 184 2.27 10.96 12.53
N ASN A 185 2.01 11.41 13.77
CA ASN A 185 2.03 12.82 14.13
C ASN A 185 3.32 13.15 14.86
N VAL A 186 4.30 13.68 14.14
CA VAL A 186 5.52 14.22 14.75
C VAL A 186 5.27 15.59 15.39
N GLY A 187 4.10 16.20 15.29
CA GLY A 187 3.83 17.52 15.84
C GLY A 187 3.61 17.52 17.36
N PRO A 188 3.89 18.65 18.05
CA PRO A 188 3.50 18.85 19.45
C PRO A 188 2.03 19.20 19.64
N ALA A 189 1.29 19.41 18.55
CA ALA A 189 -0.14 19.72 18.56
C ALA A 189 -0.94 18.48 18.12
N PRO A 190 -2.16 18.29 18.63
CA PRO A 190 -3.06 17.30 18.06
C PRO A 190 -3.38 17.67 16.62
N VAL A 191 -3.56 16.66 15.78
CA VAL A 191 -3.88 16.84 14.36
C VAL A 191 -5.00 15.88 13.99
N ASP A 192 -5.74 16.24 12.95
CA ASP A 192 -6.68 15.34 12.31
C ASP A 192 -6.22 15.07 10.87
N SER A 193 -6.53 13.88 10.35
CA SER A 193 -6.27 13.56 8.95
C SER A 193 -7.34 12.65 8.39
N ASN A 194 -7.42 12.58 7.06
CA ASN A 194 -8.38 11.75 6.33
C ASN A 194 -7.68 11.17 5.10
N ALA A 195 -8.03 9.94 4.74
CA ALA A 195 -7.60 9.27 3.53
C ALA A 195 -8.78 9.04 2.59
N PHE A 196 -8.50 9.12 1.29
CA PHE A 196 -9.45 8.91 0.22
C PHE A 196 -8.86 7.87 -0.73
N MET A 197 -9.68 6.90 -1.14
CA MET A 197 -9.31 5.95 -2.18
C MET A 197 -10.28 6.07 -3.34
N SER A 198 -9.74 6.07 -4.56
CA SER A 198 -10.51 5.96 -5.78
C SER A 198 -10.12 4.72 -6.56
N LEU A 199 -11.13 4.00 -7.03
CA LEU A 199 -11.00 2.83 -7.89
C LEU A 199 -11.49 3.19 -9.29
N ASP A 200 -10.59 3.18 -10.28
CA ASP A 200 -10.96 3.32 -11.68
C ASP A 200 -11.27 1.92 -12.24
N ILE A 201 -12.54 1.70 -12.53
CA ILE A 201 -13.13 0.43 -12.93
C ILE A 201 -13.36 0.44 -14.44
N ILE A 202 -13.03 -0.66 -15.12
CA ILE A 202 -13.31 -0.84 -16.54
C ILE A 202 -14.32 -1.97 -16.78
N HIS A 203 -14.99 -1.91 -17.93
CA HIS A 203 -15.95 -2.92 -18.34
C HIS A 203 -15.26 -4.28 -18.51
N PRO A 204 -15.85 -5.41 -18.06
CA PRO A 204 -15.21 -6.73 -18.15
C PRO A 204 -14.82 -7.15 -19.57
N LYS A 205 -15.53 -6.64 -20.59
CA LYS A 205 -15.22 -6.82 -22.02
C LYS A 205 -13.85 -6.28 -22.44
N LEU A 206 -13.35 -5.25 -21.75
CA LEU A 206 -12.05 -4.62 -22.00
C LEU A 206 -10.90 -5.34 -21.27
N VAL A 207 -11.19 -6.31 -20.41
CA VAL A 207 -10.18 -7.00 -19.62
C VAL A 207 -9.46 -8.04 -20.48
N GLU A 208 -8.15 -7.85 -20.59
CA GLU A 208 -7.20 -8.74 -21.28
C GLU A 208 -6.41 -9.60 -20.29
N LEU A 209 -6.17 -9.10 -19.08
CA LEU A 209 -5.33 -9.76 -18.07
C LEU A 209 -5.77 -9.42 -16.64
N VAL A 210 -5.80 -10.42 -15.75
CA VAL A 210 -5.93 -10.21 -14.29
C VAL A 210 -4.58 -10.42 -13.62
N LEU A 211 -4.03 -9.32 -13.07
CA LEU A 211 -2.71 -9.28 -12.45
C LEU A 211 -2.66 -10.08 -11.14
N THR A 212 -1.45 -10.50 -10.80
CA THR A 212 -1.14 -11.23 -9.57
C THR A 212 -0.13 -10.40 -8.77
N PRO A 213 -0.36 -10.15 -7.47
CA PRO A 213 0.61 -9.43 -6.66
C PRO A 213 1.83 -10.30 -6.37
N PHE A 214 2.97 -9.66 -6.17
CA PHE A 214 4.17 -10.26 -5.61
C PHE A 214 4.81 -9.32 -4.60
N ARG A 215 5.41 -9.89 -3.55
CA ARG A 215 6.06 -9.14 -2.47
C ARG A 215 7.51 -9.56 -2.30
N LEU A 216 8.37 -8.58 -2.06
CA LEU A 216 9.76 -8.77 -1.65
C LEU A 216 9.93 -8.21 -0.23
N SER A 217 10.67 -8.89 0.64
CA SER A 217 10.95 -8.42 2.00
C SER A 217 12.32 -8.87 2.52
N PHE A 218 13.15 -7.93 2.96
CA PHE A 218 14.40 -8.23 3.66
C PHE A 218 14.22 -7.96 5.15
N LEU A 219 14.05 -9.03 5.94
CA LEU A 219 13.69 -8.93 7.37
C LEU A 219 14.90 -8.91 8.31
N ASP A 220 16.05 -9.41 7.88
CA ASP A 220 17.28 -9.43 8.70
C ASP A 220 18.11 -8.16 8.52
N LEU A 221 17.48 -6.99 8.68
CA LEU A 221 18.18 -5.71 8.66
C LEU A 221 18.92 -5.49 9.98
N LYS A 222 20.21 -5.17 9.87
CA LYS A 222 21.09 -4.76 10.97
C LYS A 222 22.01 -3.67 10.44
N ILE A 223 21.45 -2.47 10.29
CA ILE A 223 22.08 -1.33 9.66
C ILE A 223 23.09 -0.75 10.66
N PRO A 224 24.40 -0.85 10.39
CA PRO A 224 25.43 -0.45 11.35
C PRO A 224 25.37 1.06 11.65
N PRO A 225 25.72 1.48 12.88
CA PRO A 225 25.78 2.89 13.23
C PRO A 225 26.88 3.61 12.45
N LEU A 226 26.65 4.89 12.15
CA LEU A 226 27.59 5.82 11.52
C LEU A 226 28.18 5.30 10.20
N ALA A 227 27.35 4.65 9.38
CA ALA A 227 27.79 4.00 8.16
C ALA A 227 26.72 3.96 7.07
N GLU A 228 27.16 3.98 5.82
CA GLU A 228 26.34 3.60 4.67
C GLU A 228 26.42 2.08 4.45
N SER A 229 25.28 1.46 4.13
CA SER A 229 25.22 0.02 3.87
C SER A 229 24.16 -0.38 2.86
N ARG A 230 24.36 -1.51 2.19
CA ARG A 230 23.46 -2.11 1.19
C ARG A 230 23.12 -3.53 1.60
N PHE A 231 21.85 -3.88 1.50
CA PHE A 231 21.30 -5.19 1.83
C PHE A 231 20.72 -5.80 0.57
N THR A 232 21.41 -6.81 0.04
CA THR A 232 21.08 -7.46 -1.23
C THR A 232 20.49 -8.84 -1.00
N ALA A 233 19.26 -9.04 -1.41
CA ALA A 233 18.67 -10.37 -1.51
C ALA A 233 19.16 -11.05 -2.79
N VAL A 234 19.66 -12.28 -2.68
CA VAL A 234 20.16 -13.07 -3.81
C VAL A 234 19.34 -14.35 -3.96
N CYS A 235 18.43 -14.35 -4.94
CA CYS A 235 17.49 -15.45 -5.17
C CYS A 235 17.94 -16.31 -6.35
N THR A 236 18.98 -17.14 -6.16
CA THR A 236 19.63 -17.91 -7.26
C THR A 236 18.76 -18.99 -7.89
N ASP A 237 17.69 -19.41 -7.22
CA ASP A 237 16.77 -20.44 -7.69
C ASP A 237 15.39 -19.89 -8.07
N PHE A 238 15.27 -18.58 -8.33
CA PHE A 238 14.01 -17.90 -8.63
C PHE A 238 13.19 -18.59 -9.73
N GLY A 239 13.79 -18.80 -10.90
CA GLY A 239 13.11 -19.46 -12.01
C GLY A 239 12.72 -20.92 -11.70
N ALA A 240 13.59 -21.65 -10.99
CA ALA A 240 13.34 -23.04 -10.61
C ALA A 240 12.22 -23.18 -9.57
N ARG A 241 12.15 -22.25 -8.60
CA ARG A 241 11.09 -22.20 -7.58
C ARG A 241 9.74 -21.88 -8.19
N TYR A 242 9.71 -20.92 -9.12
CA TYR A 242 8.51 -20.64 -9.90
C TYR A 242 8.05 -21.90 -10.65
N GLN A 243 8.95 -22.55 -11.38
CA GLN A 243 8.62 -23.74 -12.16
C GLN A 243 8.09 -24.89 -11.29
N ALA A 244 8.66 -25.09 -10.12
CA ALA A 244 8.19 -26.11 -9.18
C ALA A 244 6.73 -25.86 -8.72
N ALA A 245 6.33 -24.60 -8.57
CA ALA A 245 4.98 -24.22 -8.14
C ALA A 245 3.97 -24.11 -9.29
N ALA A 246 4.38 -23.52 -10.43
CA ALA A 246 3.52 -23.24 -11.57
C ALA A 246 3.43 -24.41 -12.57
N GLY A 247 4.37 -25.37 -12.52
CA GLY A 247 4.43 -26.51 -13.44
C GLY A 247 4.94 -26.17 -14.85
N VAL A 248 5.37 -24.94 -15.09
CA VAL A 248 5.93 -24.45 -16.36
C VAL A 248 7.17 -23.58 -16.08
N PRO A 249 8.10 -23.44 -17.04
CA PRO A 249 9.20 -22.47 -16.91
C PRO A 249 8.71 -21.06 -16.57
N LEU A 250 9.58 -20.24 -15.96
CA LEU A 250 9.26 -18.85 -15.63
C LEU A 250 8.74 -18.10 -16.86
N ASP A 251 7.48 -17.67 -16.79
CA ASP A 251 6.72 -16.94 -17.82
C ASP A 251 6.11 -15.66 -17.25
N VAL A 252 6.75 -15.08 -16.23
CA VAL A 252 6.27 -13.89 -15.52
C VAL A 252 6.52 -12.63 -16.34
N LYS A 253 5.53 -11.73 -16.41
CA LYS A 253 5.72 -10.35 -16.90
C LYS A 253 5.43 -9.33 -15.81
N LEU A 254 6.38 -8.44 -15.54
CA LEU A 254 6.26 -7.42 -14.50
C LEU A 254 5.55 -6.18 -15.04
N HIS A 255 4.45 -5.77 -14.41
CA HIS A 255 3.64 -4.60 -14.80
C HIS A 255 3.85 -3.40 -13.88
N TYR A 256 4.14 -3.65 -12.60
CA TYR A 256 4.27 -2.58 -11.61
C TYR A 256 5.25 -2.98 -10.51
N ALA A 257 6.07 -2.03 -10.06
CA ALA A 257 6.94 -2.18 -8.90
C ALA A 257 6.90 -0.91 -8.05
N LEU A 258 6.82 -1.08 -6.73
CA LEU A 258 6.80 -0.03 -5.73
C LEU A 258 7.71 -0.45 -4.57
N PRO A 259 8.94 0.10 -4.46
CA PRO A 259 9.79 -0.12 -3.31
C PRO A 259 9.30 0.65 -2.08
N HIS A 260 9.70 0.19 -0.91
CA HIS A 260 9.41 0.83 0.36
C HIS A 260 10.56 0.66 1.34
N TYR A 261 10.92 1.77 1.95
CA TYR A 261 11.88 1.94 3.04
C TYR A 261 11.56 3.24 3.79
N HIS A 262 12.14 3.42 4.98
CA HIS A 262 11.95 4.63 5.78
C HIS A 262 13.09 5.62 5.55
N TYR A 263 13.23 6.57 6.47
CA TYR A 263 13.98 7.79 6.26
C TYR A 263 15.50 7.62 6.03
N LEU A 264 16.11 6.55 6.57
CA LEU A 264 17.53 6.25 6.33
C LEU A 264 17.75 5.62 4.96
N GLY A 265 16.70 5.10 4.32
CA GLY A 265 16.79 4.47 3.01
C GLY A 265 17.20 5.49 1.95
N ASN A 266 18.23 5.16 1.18
CA ASN A 266 18.81 6.06 0.19
C ASN A 266 19.00 5.38 -1.18
N TYR A 267 18.58 4.12 -1.33
CA TYR A 267 18.73 3.37 -2.56
C TYR A 267 17.79 2.17 -2.60
N PHE A 268 17.24 1.89 -3.78
CA PHE A 268 16.67 0.61 -4.12
C PHE A 268 17.02 0.19 -5.54
N SER A 269 17.29 -1.09 -5.74
CA SER A 269 17.36 -1.68 -7.09
C SER A 269 16.72 -3.06 -7.18
N LEU A 270 16.18 -3.37 -8.36
CA LEU A 270 15.69 -4.68 -8.75
C LEU A 270 16.38 -5.12 -10.04
N ASN A 271 17.02 -6.28 -9.99
CA ASN A 271 17.81 -6.87 -11.07
C ASN A 271 17.41 -8.33 -11.32
N PHE A 272 17.58 -8.78 -12.55
CA PHE A 272 17.41 -10.19 -12.92
C PHE A 272 18.63 -10.69 -13.70
N ASP A 273 19.08 -11.90 -13.41
CA ASP A 273 20.09 -12.61 -14.20
C ASP A 273 19.44 -13.77 -14.98
N GLY A 274 19.92 -14.02 -16.18
CA GLY A 274 19.22 -14.84 -17.17
C GLY A 274 18.18 -14.06 -17.98
N GLY A 275 17.72 -14.64 -19.09
CA GLY A 275 16.71 -14.03 -19.94
C GLY A 275 17.14 -12.70 -20.59
N PRO A 276 16.17 -11.86 -21.00
CA PRO A 276 16.41 -10.59 -21.70
C PRO A 276 17.11 -9.51 -20.87
N PHE A 277 17.01 -9.56 -19.54
CA PHE A 277 17.50 -8.49 -18.62
C PHE A 277 18.80 -8.84 -17.91
N ASN A 278 19.52 -9.87 -18.38
CA ASN A 278 20.68 -10.43 -17.70
C ASN A 278 21.71 -9.37 -17.24
N GLY A 279 21.81 -9.19 -15.92
CA GLY A 279 22.78 -8.30 -15.28
C GLY A 279 22.45 -6.80 -15.38
N SER A 280 21.23 -6.45 -15.79
CA SER A 280 20.79 -5.06 -15.90
C SER A 280 19.70 -4.74 -14.86
N PRO A 281 19.75 -3.55 -14.23
CA PRO A 281 18.65 -3.09 -13.41
C PRO A 281 17.40 -2.82 -14.23
N VAL A 282 16.27 -3.26 -13.70
CA VAL A 282 14.93 -3.00 -14.26
C VAL A 282 14.16 -1.95 -13.47
N TYR A 283 14.57 -1.72 -12.24
CA TYR A 283 14.12 -0.63 -11.37
C TYR A 283 15.32 -0.14 -10.58
N GLU A 284 15.50 1.19 -10.52
CA GLU A 284 16.41 1.85 -9.59
C GLU A 284 15.73 3.09 -9.04
N HIS A 285 16.00 3.40 -7.78
CA HIS A 285 15.56 4.61 -7.13
C HIS A 285 16.64 5.06 -6.16
N ASP A 286 17.05 6.32 -6.27
CA ASP A 286 18.09 6.94 -5.47
C ASP A 286 17.47 7.96 -4.51
N GLY A 287 17.83 7.87 -3.24
CA GLY A 287 17.38 8.79 -2.19
C GLY A 287 15.99 8.49 -1.63
N PHE A 288 15.46 9.47 -0.90
CA PHE A 288 14.13 9.48 -0.29
C PHE A 288 13.57 10.90 -0.40
N ASP A 289 12.38 11.06 -0.96
CA ASP A 289 11.77 12.38 -1.19
C ASP A 289 10.28 12.44 -0.83
N GLY A 290 9.71 11.38 -0.27
CA GLY A 290 8.29 11.29 0.06
C GLY A 290 7.35 11.29 -1.15
N ALA A 291 7.89 11.14 -2.37
CA ALA A 291 7.10 11.06 -3.59
C ALA A 291 6.43 9.69 -3.76
N ALA A 292 5.51 9.61 -4.72
CA ALA A 292 5.01 8.34 -5.22
C ALA A 292 6.12 7.64 -6.04
N ASN A 293 6.65 6.54 -5.51
CA ASN A 293 7.78 5.82 -6.09
C ASN A 293 7.34 4.61 -6.92
N GLY A 294 6.04 4.41 -7.09
CA GLY A 294 5.47 3.41 -7.98
C GLY A 294 5.90 3.59 -9.44
N LYS A 295 6.29 2.49 -10.09
CA LYS A 295 6.62 2.48 -11.52
C LYS A 295 5.80 1.44 -12.25
N THR A 296 5.01 1.91 -13.21
CA THR A 296 4.33 1.07 -14.20
C THR A 296 5.25 0.80 -15.39
N TYR A 297 5.18 -0.40 -15.93
CA TYR A 297 5.90 -0.83 -17.12
C TYR A 297 4.94 -1.02 -18.30
N ASP A 298 5.11 -0.20 -19.34
CA ASP A 298 4.37 -0.31 -20.60
C ASP A 298 5.34 -0.22 -21.80
N PRO A 299 5.63 -1.34 -22.50
CA PRO A 299 5.08 -2.67 -22.27
C PRO A 299 5.59 -3.32 -20.96
N PRO A 300 4.90 -4.35 -20.43
CA PRO A 300 5.36 -5.11 -19.27
C PRO A 300 6.73 -5.75 -19.51
N LEU A 301 7.55 -5.87 -18.46
CA LEU A 301 8.86 -6.50 -18.57
C LEU A 301 8.74 -8.02 -18.60
N ASP A 302 9.07 -8.63 -19.73
CA ASP A 302 9.06 -10.09 -19.88
C ASP A 302 10.27 -10.74 -19.20
N LEU A 303 10.03 -11.40 -18.06
CA LEU A 303 11.06 -12.07 -17.26
C LEU A 303 11.29 -13.51 -17.70
N THR A 304 10.78 -13.93 -18.87
CA THR A 304 10.96 -15.28 -19.38
C THR A 304 12.43 -15.67 -19.42
N GLY A 305 12.76 -16.80 -18.77
CA GLY A 305 14.12 -17.32 -18.71
C GLY A 305 15.04 -16.63 -17.70
N ALA A 306 14.55 -15.70 -16.86
CA ALA A 306 15.31 -15.26 -15.69
C ALA A 306 15.51 -16.43 -14.72
N GLU A 307 16.75 -16.59 -14.25
CA GLU A 307 17.15 -17.67 -13.35
C GLU A 307 17.33 -17.14 -11.92
N THR A 308 17.92 -15.95 -11.80
CA THR A 308 18.19 -15.27 -10.53
C THR A 308 17.45 -13.95 -10.48
N MET A 309 16.91 -13.63 -9.29
CA MET A 309 16.44 -12.29 -8.95
C MET A 309 17.34 -11.72 -7.86
N ARG A 310 17.67 -10.43 -7.98
CA ARG A 310 18.35 -9.67 -6.94
C ARG A 310 17.58 -8.40 -6.66
N TYR A 311 17.40 -8.07 -5.40
CA TYR A 311 16.95 -6.73 -5.03
C TYR A 311 17.80 -6.21 -3.89
N THR A 312 18.03 -4.90 -3.89
CA THR A 312 18.90 -4.23 -2.95
C THR A 312 18.15 -3.08 -2.34
N CYS A 313 18.19 -2.95 -1.02
CA CYS A 313 17.90 -1.69 -0.34
C CYS A 313 19.21 -1.18 0.24
N GLY A 314 19.42 0.13 0.29
CA GLY A 314 20.49 0.63 1.14
C GLY A 314 20.14 1.89 1.88
N TYR A 315 21.01 2.19 2.82
CA TYR A 315 20.74 3.07 3.94
C TYR A 315 21.98 3.86 4.29
N ASP A 316 21.80 5.14 4.61
CA ASP A 316 22.78 5.97 5.28
C ASP A 316 22.37 6.13 6.75
N ASN A 317 22.94 5.29 7.62
CA ASN A 317 22.67 5.36 9.04
C ASN A 317 23.69 6.25 9.74
N TRP A 318 23.40 7.55 9.77
CA TRP A 318 24.17 8.56 10.50
C TRP A 318 23.94 8.53 12.02
N ARG A 319 23.14 7.59 12.56
CA ARG A 319 22.90 7.42 14.01
C ARG A 319 24.05 6.67 14.67
N ASP A 320 24.18 6.83 15.98
CA ASP A 320 25.18 6.11 16.80
C ASP A 320 24.68 4.76 17.34
N VAL A 321 23.53 4.29 16.85
CA VAL A 321 22.92 2.99 17.18
C VAL A 321 22.66 2.16 15.92
N GLU A 322 22.66 0.84 16.08
CA GLU A 322 22.21 -0.09 15.04
C GLU A 322 20.70 0.08 14.82
N VAL A 323 20.29 0.11 13.55
CA VAL A 323 18.88 0.17 13.15
C VAL A 323 18.48 -1.18 12.54
N GLN A 324 17.32 -1.70 12.93
CA GLN A 324 16.83 -3.03 12.56
C GLN A 324 15.59 -2.92 11.67
N TRP A 325 15.02 -4.07 11.30
CA TRP A 325 13.74 -4.12 10.60
C TRP A 325 12.60 -3.78 11.57
N GLY A 326 11.72 -2.86 11.21
CA GLY A 326 10.55 -2.53 12.02
C GLY A 326 9.90 -1.20 11.66
N ILE A 327 9.18 -0.65 12.62
CA ILE A 327 8.44 0.63 12.55
C ILE A 327 9.08 1.66 13.50
N GLY A 328 8.61 2.90 13.52
CA GLY A 328 9.16 3.97 14.35
C GLY A 328 10.55 4.40 13.94
N ASP A 329 11.53 4.22 14.82
CA ASP A 329 12.93 4.53 14.57
C ASP A 329 13.68 3.42 13.81
N GLN A 330 12.98 2.37 13.38
CA GLN A 330 13.50 1.25 12.61
C GLN A 330 13.32 1.45 11.10
N GLU A 331 13.84 0.54 10.29
CA GLU A 331 13.81 0.59 8.82
C GLU A 331 13.05 -0.57 8.19
N MET A 332 12.75 -0.46 6.90
CA MET A 332 12.16 -1.53 6.11
C MET A 332 12.84 -1.67 4.75
N CYS A 333 12.86 -2.89 4.22
CA CYS A 333 13.22 -3.18 2.83
C CYS A 333 12.13 -4.05 2.23
N VAL A 334 11.17 -3.41 1.58
CA VAL A 334 9.99 -4.08 1.03
C VAL A 334 9.78 -3.62 -0.40
N MET A 335 9.15 -4.46 -1.22
CA MET A 335 8.64 -4.04 -2.52
C MET A 335 7.32 -4.73 -2.78
N LEU A 336 6.30 -3.96 -3.16
CA LEU A 336 5.08 -4.48 -3.80
C LEU A 336 5.29 -4.48 -5.31
N GLY A 337 4.75 -5.48 -6.00
CA GLY A 337 4.48 -5.30 -7.41
C GLY A 337 3.34 -6.15 -7.94
N PHE A 338 3.00 -5.92 -9.20
CA PHE A 338 1.97 -6.65 -9.92
C PHE A 338 2.53 -7.24 -11.21
N ALA A 339 2.16 -8.49 -11.48
CA ALA A 339 2.68 -9.23 -12.61
C ALA A 339 1.62 -10.12 -13.30
N GLU A 340 1.80 -10.38 -14.59
CA GLU A 340 1.25 -11.55 -15.24
C GLU A 340 1.98 -12.77 -14.67
N SER A 341 1.33 -13.53 -13.80
CA SER A 341 1.92 -14.69 -13.13
C SER A 341 0.85 -15.73 -12.80
N ARG A 342 1.22 -17.01 -12.87
CA ARG A 342 0.35 -18.15 -12.53
C ARG A 342 0.22 -18.38 -11.02
N VAL A 343 1.17 -17.87 -10.25
CA VAL A 343 1.26 -18.05 -8.80
C VAL A 343 1.48 -16.71 -8.12
N LEU A 344 0.94 -16.56 -6.92
CA LEU A 344 1.31 -15.47 -6.02
C LEU A 344 2.67 -15.80 -5.40
N MET A 345 3.55 -14.81 -5.33
CA MET A 345 4.92 -14.99 -4.81
C MET A 345 5.19 -14.04 -3.65
N ASP A 346 5.74 -14.60 -2.58
CA ASP A 346 6.33 -13.87 -1.47
C ASP A 346 7.80 -14.28 -1.32
N VAL A 347 8.70 -13.31 -1.44
CA VAL A 347 10.15 -13.52 -1.43
C VAL A 347 10.75 -12.82 -0.23
N THR A 348 11.26 -13.61 0.71
CA THR A 348 11.72 -13.11 2.00
C THR A 348 13.17 -13.50 2.28
N VAL A 349 13.97 -12.56 2.77
CA VAL A 349 15.27 -12.83 3.39
C VAL A 349 15.12 -12.75 4.91
N THR A 350 15.51 -13.82 5.61
CA THR A 350 15.42 -13.90 7.09
C THR A 350 16.78 -14.03 7.77
N ALA A 351 17.85 -14.11 7.00
CA ALA A 351 19.21 -14.14 7.48
C ALA A 351 20.16 -13.57 6.42
N SER A 352 21.11 -12.76 6.86
CA SER A 352 22.10 -12.10 6.02
C SER A 352 23.48 -12.13 6.68
N HIS A 353 24.49 -11.77 5.91
CA HIS A 353 25.87 -11.61 6.39
C HIS A 353 26.59 -10.55 5.57
N ALA A 354 27.55 -9.87 6.19
CA ALA A 354 28.43 -8.94 5.48
C ALA A 354 29.31 -9.70 4.49
N VAL A 355 29.41 -9.20 3.27
CA VAL A 355 30.20 -9.77 2.17
C VAL A 355 31.40 -8.90 1.78
N GLY A 356 31.49 -7.69 2.30
CA GLY A 356 32.62 -6.79 2.08
C GLY A 356 32.24 -5.34 2.25
N GLU A 357 33.11 -4.47 1.73
CA GLU A 357 32.89 -3.04 1.62
C GLU A 357 33.26 -2.63 0.19
N GLN A 358 32.43 -1.83 -0.45
CA GLN A 358 32.67 -1.28 -1.77
C GLN A 358 32.45 0.23 -1.73
N ASP A 359 33.46 1.00 -2.15
CA ASP A 359 33.40 2.46 -2.21
C ASP A 359 32.94 3.14 -0.89
N GLY A 360 33.29 2.55 0.25
CA GLY A 360 32.91 3.02 1.59
C GLY A 360 31.56 2.52 2.09
N ILE A 361 30.85 1.72 1.29
CA ILE A 361 29.52 1.17 1.60
C ILE A 361 29.67 -0.28 2.06
N ILE A 362 29.11 -0.61 3.22
CA ILE A 362 29.14 -1.97 3.76
C ILE A 362 28.09 -2.82 3.04
N GLU A 363 28.52 -3.94 2.45
CA GLU A 363 27.65 -4.81 1.66
C GLU A 363 27.20 -6.03 2.47
N PHE A 364 25.89 -6.28 2.50
CA PHE A 364 25.26 -7.45 3.10
C PHE A 364 24.53 -8.28 2.03
N GLU A 365 24.64 -9.60 2.12
CA GLU A 365 23.86 -10.51 1.28
C GLU A 365 23.08 -11.53 2.11
N GLY A 366 21.87 -11.84 1.64
CA GLY A 366 21.04 -12.90 2.19
C GLY A 366 20.37 -13.74 1.10
N ALA A 367 20.27 -15.04 1.34
CA ALA A 367 19.57 -15.95 0.42
C ALA A 367 18.05 -15.83 0.61
N CYS A 368 17.32 -15.94 -0.49
CA CYS A 368 15.86 -15.82 -0.48
C CYS A 368 15.16 -17.12 -0.08
N GLY A 369 14.15 -17.01 0.76
CA GLY A 369 13.03 -17.95 0.81
C GLY A 369 11.95 -17.48 -0.16
N ILE A 370 11.48 -18.37 -1.04
CA ILE A 370 10.39 -18.07 -1.98
C ILE A 370 9.20 -18.95 -1.63
N LEU A 371 8.10 -18.32 -1.23
CA LEU A 371 6.79 -18.93 -1.12
C LEU A 371 6.01 -18.61 -2.40
N ALA A 372 5.68 -19.66 -3.16
CA ALA A 372 4.84 -19.55 -4.34
C ALA A 372 3.56 -20.35 -4.12
N VAL A 373 2.41 -19.68 -4.15
CA VAL A 373 1.09 -20.30 -3.90
C VAL A 373 0.17 -20.10 -5.09
N PRO A 374 -0.76 -21.04 -5.36
CA PRO A 374 -1.77 -20.85 -6.38
C PRO A 374 -2.59 -19.58 -6.13
N LYS A 375 -2.99 -18.89 -7.20
CA LYS A 375 -3.92 -17.77 -7.11
C LYS A 375 -5.24 -18.23 -6.49
N ASN A 376 -5.88 -17.33 -5.75
CA ASN A 376 -7.27 -17.51 -5.35
C ASN A 376 -8.12 -17.71 -6.63
N PRO A 377 -8.94 -18.78 -6.75
CA PRO A 377 -9.78 -19.01 -7.93
C PRO A 377 -10.73 -17.87 -8.28
N ALA A 378 -11.07 -17.00 -7.31
CA ALA A 378 -11.86 -15.80 -7.53
C ALA A 378 -11.13 -14.74 -8.37
N GLN A 379 -9.79 -14.80 -8.44
CA GLN A 379 -8.90 -13.93 -9.23
C GLN A 379 -8.71 -14.44 -10.67
N SER A 380 -9.81 -14.91 -11.28
CA SER A 380 -9.86 -15.43 -12.65
C SER A 380 -10.30 -14.36 -13.67
N MET A 381 -10.02 -14.61 -14.95
CA MET A 381 -10.52 -13.81 -16.06
C MET A 381 -12.05 -13.65 -16.02
N PRO A 382 -12.62 -12.55 -16.56
CA PRO A 382 -14.06 -12.43 -16.68
C PRO A 382 -14.68 -13.56 -17.49
N THR A 383 -15.82 -14.04 -17.00
CA THR A 383 -16.73 -14.97 -17.67
C THR A 383 -17.41 -14.31 -18.87
N GLU A 384 -17.99 -15.11 -19.76
CA GLU A 384 -18.74 -14.59 -20.91
C GLU A 384 -19.98 -13.77 -20.47
N ASP A 385 -20.67 -14.20 -19.41
CA ASP A 385 -21.80 -13.46 -18.85
C ASP A 385 -21.36 -12.10 -18.29
N GLU A 386 -20.23 -12.03 -17.57
CA GLU A 386 -19.64 -10.78 -17.09
C GLU A 386 -19.25 -9.86 -18.26
N ARG A 387 -18.74 -10.39 -19.38
CA ARG A 387 -18.38 -9.60 -20.57
C ARG A 387 -19.59 -9.07 -21.34
N ASN A 388 -20.69 -9.81 -21.35
CA ASN A 388 -21.92 -9.46 -22.05
C ASN A 388 -22.88 -8.61 -21.20
N GLY A 389 -22.71 -8.61 -19.88
CA GLY A 389 -23.45 -7.76 -18.96
C GLY A 389 -23.03 -6.29 -19.01
N PRO A 390 -23.74 -5.40 -18.29
CA PRO A 390 -23.36 -4.00 -18.16
C PRO A 390 -22.14 -3.82 -17.24
N LEU A 391 -21.51 -2.63 -17.29
CA LEU A 391 -20.52 -2.23 -16.29
C LEU A 391 -21.15 -2.22 -14.90
N ASN A 392 -20.56 -2.96 -13.96
CA ASN A 392 -20.95 -2.93 -12.56
C ASN A 392 -20.29 -1.75 -11.83
N VAL A 393 -21.09 -0.80 -11.36
CA VAL A 393 -20.64 0.31 -10.51
C VAL A 393 -21.44 0.23 -9.21
N PRO A 394 -20.81 -0.22 -8.11
CA PRO A 394 -21.54 -0.46 -6.88
C PRO A 394 -21.78 0.86 -6.12
N PRO A 395 -22.78 0.90 -5.21
CA PRO A 395 -23.15 2.13 -4.51
C PRO A 395 -22.22 2.51 -3.36
N GLY A 396 -21.24 1.66 -3.00
CA GLY A 396 -20.40 1.87 -1.82
C GLY A 396 -19.50 3.11 -1.86
N GLY A 397 -19.38 3.81 -2.98
CA GLY A 397 -18.60 5.05 -3.07
C GLY A 397 -19.39 6.29 -2.65
N ASP A 398 -18.66 7.32 -2.23
CA ASP A 398 -19.20 8.62 -1.87
C ASP A 398 -19.40 9.48 -3.12
N GLU A 399 -20.66 9.72 -3.47
CA GLU A 399 -21.03 10.47 -4.67
C GLU A 399 -20.45 11.89 -4.67
N GLY A 400 -19.79 12.26 -5.77
CA GLY A 400 -19.26 13.60 -5.99
C GLY A 400 -17.94 13.92 -5.27
N LEU A 401 -17.35 12.98 -4.54
CA LEU A 401 -16.00 13.15 -4.01
C LEU A 401 -14.96 13.05 -5.14
N PRO A 402 -14.04 14.03 -5.28
CA PRO A 402 -12.95 13.93 -6.24
C PRO A 402 -11.88 12.93 -5.73
N PRO A 403 -11.14 12.25 -6.63
CA PRO A 403 -10.08 11.33 -6.23
C PRO A 403 -8.95 11.96 -5.41
N VAL A 404 -8.67 13.23 -5.69
CA VAL A 404 -7.75 14.06 -4.93
C VAL A 404 -8.54 15.27 -4.45
N PRO A 405 -8.75 15.42 -3.13
CA PRO A 405 -9.35 16.63 -2.59
C PRO A 405 -8.57 17.86 -3.05
N ALA A 406 -9.28 18.97 -3.28
CA ALA A 406 -8.61 20.22 -3.62
C ALA A 406 -7.64 20.63 -2.51
N CYS A 407 -6.38 20.90 -2.87
CA CYS A 407 -5.45 21.55 -1.96
C CYS A 407 -5.98 22.95 -1.65
N VAL A 408 -6.21 23.22 -0.37
CA VAL A 408 -6.61 24.54 0.11
C VAL A 408 -5.47 25.06 0.97
N ASP A 409 -4.91 26.20 0.58
CA ASP A 409 -3.94 26.89 1.43
C ASP A 409 -4.57 27.22 2.78
N HIS A 410 -3.77 27.09 3.83
CA HIS A 410 -4.21 27.53 5.15
C HIS A 410 -4.55 29.03 5.11
N ASP A 411 -5.63 29.42 5.78
CA ASP A 411 -6.03 30.83 5.87
C ASP A 411 -4.88 31.63 6.49
N PRO A 412 -4.26 32.58 5.77
CA PRO A 412 -3.11 33.32 6.25
C PRO A 412 -3.46 34.24 7.44
N THR A 413 -4.74 34.43 7.73
CA THR A 413 -5.21 35.23 8.86
C THR A 413 -5.29 34.45 10.17
N VAL A 414 -5.30 33.11 10.11
CA VAL A 414 -5.26 32.26 11.29
C VAL A 414 -3.91 32.46 11.98
N GLN A 415 -3.97 32.94 13.22
CA GLN A 415 -2.78 33.11 14.05
C GLN A 415 -2.22 31.73 14.39
N PRO A 416 -0.87 31.58 14.43
CA PRO A 416 -0.29 30.33 14.88
C PRO A 416 -0.76 30.04 16.30
N GLU A 417 -1.16 28.80 16.57
CA GLU A 417 -1.63 28.37 17.90
C GLU A 417 -0.55 28.55 18.97
N ILE A 418 0.70 28.49 18.53
CA ILE A 418 1.89 28.68 19.35
C ILE A 418 2.63 29.91 18.82
N GLU A 419 2.97 30.85 19.71
CA GLU A 419 3.76 32.03 19.34
C GLU A 419 5.07 31.58 18.66
N PRO A 420 5.47 32.15 17.50
CA PRO A 420 6.65 31.71 16.75
C PRO A 420 7.95 32.21 17.39
N THR A 421 8.11 31.95 18.68
CA THR A 421 9.37 32.16 19.40
C THR A 421 10.40 31.15 18.91
N LEU A 422 11.69 31.48 19.05
CA LEU A 422 12.75 30.55 18.68
C LEU A 422 12.64 29.22 19.44
N SER A 423 12.26 29.25 20.72
CA SER A 423 12.04 28.04 21.53
C SER A 423 10.91 27.17 20.96
N ASN A 424 9.83 27.79 20.48
CA ASN A 424 8.72 27.04 19.89
C ASN A 424 9.06 26.52 18.50
N VAL A 425 9.74 27.30 17.66
CA VAL A 425 10.28 26.80 16.38
C VAL A 425 11.25 25.64 16.63
N ALA A 426 12.09 25.72 17.66
CA ALA A 426 12.98 24.62 18.00
C ALA A 426 12.28 23.38 18.53
N ALA A 427 11.24 23.55 19.34
CA ALA A 427 10.44 22.43 19.82
C ALA A 427 9.62 21.76 18.69
N VAL A 428 9.08 22.55 17.77
CA VAL A 428 8.15 22.09 16.73
C VAL A 428 8.88 21.61 15.47
N VAL A 429 9.88 22.36 15.01
CA VAL A 429 10.59 22.10 13.76
C VAL A 429 11.86 21.31 14.03
N PHE A 430 12.74 21.82 14.90
CA PHE A 430 14.03 21.18 15.11
C PHE A 430 13.91 19.89 15.88
N THR A 431 13.25 19.86 17.03
CA THR A 431 13.16 18.64 17.85
C THR A 431 12.44 17.52 17.11
N GLN A 432 11.49 17.83 16.23
CA GLN A 432 10.78 16.83 15.43
C GLN A 432 11.58 16.36 14.23
N SER A 433 12.21 17.29 13.53
CA SER A 433 13.25 16.93 12.57
C SER A 433 14.37 16.14 13.27
N CYS A 434 14.65 16.36 14.55
CA CYS A 434 15.69 15.66 15.30
C CYS A 434 15.21 14.41 16.05
N ALA A 435 13.91 14.16 16.12
CA ALA A 435 13.36 12.92 16.68
C ALA A 435 13.17 11.89 15.55
N PHE A 436 12.72 12.34 14.37
CA PHE A 436 12.49 11.48 13.21
C PHE A 436 13.65 11.49 12.21
N ASN A 437 14.19 12.66 11.88
CA ASN A 437 15.35 12.79 10.98
C ASN A 437 16.67 12.84 11.76
N ALA A 438 16.65 12.38 13.03
CA ALA A 438 17.66 12.58 14.06
C ALA A 438 18.86 13.47 13.70
N CYS A 439 18.63 14.78 13.69
CA CYS A 439 19.71 15.68 14.07
C CYS A 439 20.16 15.31 15.48
N HIS A 440 21.24 14.54 15.50
CA HIS A 440 22.22 14.45 16.56
C HIS A 440 21.59 14.23 17.93
N GLY A 441 21.51 12.96 18.32
CA GLY A 441 21.46 12.63 19.73
C GLY A 441 22.51 13.42 20.51
N LEU A 442 22.37 13.48 21.84
CA LEU A 442 23.26 14.21 22.76
C LEU A 442 24.77 13.97 22.52
N SER A 443 25.12 12.91 21.82
CA SER A 443 26.46 12.41 21.50
C SER A 443 27.13 12.97 20.24
N GLY A 444 26.45 13.69 19.33
CA GLY A 444 27.17 14.15 18.13
C GLY A 444 26.47 15.15 17.23
N GLN A 445 26.50 16.43 17.57
CA GLN A 445 25.96 17.58 16.82
C GLN A 445 26.55 17.75 15.40
N ALA A 446 25.74 17.83 14.34
CA ALA A 446 26.20 18.15 12.98
C ALA A 446 26.89 19.49 13.02
N ALA A 447 28.10 19.49 12.47
CA ALA A 447 28.93 20.67 12.41
C ALA A 447 29.14 21.39 13.76
N GLY A 448 28.86 20.73 14.91
CA GLY A 448 28.92 21.33 16.25
C GLY A 448 27.70 22.16 16.65
N LEU A 449 26.56 22.03 15.97
CA LEU A 449 25.36 22.84 16.24
C LEU A 449 24.57 22.32 17.45
N ASN A 450 24.51 23.09 18.54
CA ASN A 450 23.77 22.72 19.74
C ASN A 450 22.32 23.25 19.77
N LEU A 451 21.39 22.54 19.13
CA LEU A 451 19.97 22.92 19.11
C LEU A 451 19.26 22.86 20.48
N GLN A 452 19.95 22.36 21.52
CA GLN A 452 19.45 22.27 22.90
C GLN A 452 20.09 23.34 23.81
N ALA A 453 20.81 24.32 23.25
CA ALA A 453 21.42 25.39 24.03
C ALA A 453 20.34 26.18 24.80
N PRO A 454 20.56 26.48 26.10
CA PRO A 454 19.63 27.32 26.89
C PRO A 454 19.37 28.69 26.26
N ASP A 455 20.35 29.21 25.50
CA ASP A 455 20.22 30.37 24.65
C ASP A 455 20.46 29.96 23.19
N LEU A 456 19.47 29.30 22.61
CA LEU A 456 19.52 28.82 21.23
C LEU A 456 19.74 29.96 20.22
N LEU A 457 19.31 31.20 20.54
CA LEU A 457 19.50 32.33 19.63
C LEU A 457 20.97 32.68 19.54
N THR A 458 21.63 32.86 20.68
CA THR A 458 23.07 33.14 20.75
C THR A 458 23.85 31.98 20.15
N GLU A 459 23.47 30.73 20.46
CA GLU A 459 24.10 29.55 19.85
C GLU A 459 24.02 29.59 18.32
N LEU A 460 22.85 29.83 17.73
CA LEU A 460 22.70 29.92 16.27
C LEU A 460 23.46 31.08 15.64
N LEU A 461 23.56 32.21 16.34
CA LEU A 461 24.26 33.41 15.85
C LEU A 461 25.79 33.30 15.96
N GLU A 462 26.28 32.59 16.98
CA GLU A 462 27.70 32.41 17.27
C GLU A 462 28.24 31.06 16.74
N HIS A 463 27.37 30.21 16.21
CA HIS A 463 27.74 28.90 15.70
C HIS A 463 28.76 29.00 14.56
N GLU A 464 29.96 28.49 14.82
CA GLU A 464 30.96 28.26 13.80
C GLU A 464 30.70 26.89 13.16
N VAL A 465 30.30 26.89 11.88
CA VAL A 465 30.04 25.66 11.13
C VAL A 465 31.32 24.83 11.08
N MET A 466 31.38 23.75 11.86
CA MET A 466 32.48 22.80 11.78
C MET A 466 32.23 21.87 10.58
N GLY A 467 32.80 22.19 9.42
CA GLY A 467 32.75 21.27 8.29
C GLY A 467 33.34 19.91 8.68
N ASN A 468 32.73 18.81 8.21
CA ASN A 468 33.37 17.50 8.29
C ASN A 468 34.73 17.58 7.55
N VAL A 469 35.83 17.43 8.30
CA VAL A 469 37.19 17.30 7.75
C VAL A 469 37.48 15.84 7.46
#